data_AF-A0A538AG59-F1
#
_entry.id   AF-A0A538AG59-F1
#
_cell.length_a   1.000
_cell.length_b   1.000
_cell.length_c   1.000
_cell.angle_alpha   90.00
_cell.angle_beta   90.00
_cell.angle_gamma   90.00
#
_symmetry.space_group_name_H-M   'P 1'
#
loop_
_entity.id
_entity.type
_entity.pdbx_description
1 polymer ?
#
loop_
_entity_poly.entity_id
_entity_poly.type
_entity_poly.pdbx_seq_one_letter_code
_entity_poly.pdbx_strand_id
1 'polypeptide(L)'
;MVLDETSAGRLADVIDLAALGACPLCLLELAIEFREGRKPSRQLLAQTADWVWLEISDSLHAAVVRARMREAPHAEDALNDLKNHEWRSRLVQVVVERLAQDLAAEMS
;
A
#
# COMPACT_ATOMS: atom_id res chain seq x y z
N MET A 1 -16.63 -2.15 -4.50
CA MET A 1 -16.65 -1.03 -3.55
C MET A 1 -15.22 -0.56 -3.39
N VAL A 2 -14.97 0.75 -3.41
CA VAL A 2 -13.62 1.30 -3.24
C VAL A 2 -13.45 1.65 -1.76
N LEU A 3 -12.36 1.19 -1.14
CA LEU A 3 -12.05 1.50 0.25
C LEU A 3 -11.70 2.99 0.37
N ASP A 4 -12.27 3.70 1.34
CA ASP A 4 -11.91 5.10 1.58
C ASP A 4 -10.53 5.23 2.27
N GLU A 5 -9.95 6.41 2.22
CA GLU A 5 -8.60 6.69 2.71
C GLU A 5 -8.44 6.50 4.22
N THR A 6 -9.46 6.89 5.01
CA THR A 6 -9.40 6.74 6.47
C THR A 6 -9.44 5.27 6.86
N SER A 7 -10.32 4.50 6.22
CA SER A 7 -10.44 3.07 6.42
C SER A 7 -9.18 2.31 5.98
N ALA A 8 -8.59 2.70 4.86
CA ALA A 8 -7.30 2.17 4.40
C ALA A 8 -6.15 2.47 5.37
N GLY A 9 -6.10 3.70 5.91
CA GLY A 9 -5.15 4.10 6.95
C GLY A 9 -5.22 3.21 8.19
N ARG A 10 -6.42 3.03 8.74
CA ARG A 10 -6.65 2.19 9.93
C ARG A 10 -6.26 0.72 9.71
N LEU A 11 -6.49 0.21 8.50
CA LEU A 11 -6.11 -1.15 8.17
C LEU A 11 -4.59 -1.28 8.00
N ALA A 12 -3.93 -0.27 7.40
CA ALA A 12 -2.49 -0.23 7.32
C ALA A 12 -1.81 -0.16 8.71
N ASP A 13 -2.46 0.40 9.73
CA ASP A 13 -1.94 0.43 11.12
C ASP A 13 -1.83 -0.97 11.76
N VAL A 14 -2.60 -1.94 11.28
CA VAL A 14 -2.60 -3.31 11.83
C VAL A 14 -1.84 -4.30 10.95
N ILE A 15 -1.34 -3.85 9.80
CA ILE A 15 -0.47 -4.64 8.92
C ILE A 15 0.99 -4.40 9.35
N ASP A 16 1.73 -5.49 9.54
CA ASP A 16 3.17 -5.42 9.72
C ASP A 16 3.84 -5.08 8.38
N LEU A 17 4.11 -3.79 8.16
CA LEU A 17 4.70 -3.28 6.91
C LEU A 17 6.12 -3.80 6.70
N ALA A 18 6.88 -4.04 7.77
CA ALA A 18 8.23 -4.58 7.69
C ALA A 18 8.23 -6.02 7.11
N ALA A 19 7.14 -6.75 7.29
CA ALA A 19 6.96 -8.11 6.78
C ALA A 19 6.53 -8.16 5.29
N LEU A 20 6.27 -7.03 4.63
CA LEU A 20 5.83 -7.02 3.22
C LEU A 20 6.96 -7.28 2.22
N GLY A 21 8.22 -7.08 2.62
CA GLY A 21 9.39 -7.40 1.80
C GLY A 21 9.66 -6.44 0.64
N ALA A 22 8.97 -5.30 0.55
CA ALA A 22 9.27 -4.27 -0.44
C ALA A 22 10.60 -3.58 -0.12
N CYS A 23 11.38 -3.27 -1.16
CA CYS A 23 12.46 -2.29 -1.07
C CYS A 23 11.86 -0.87 -0.94
N PRO A 24 12.00 -0.17 0.21
CA PRO A 24 11.40 1.15 0.39
C PRO A 24 11.98 2.22 -0.56
N LEU A 25 13.24 2.04 -0.99
CA LEU A 25 13.90 2.95 -1.93
C LEU A 25 13.18 2.95 -3.30
N CYS A 26 12.65 1.80 -3.72
CA CYS A 26 11.91 1.68 -4.96
C CYS A 26 10.58 2.44 -4.93
N LEU A 27 10.03 2.72 -3.74
CA LEU A 27 8.77 3.42 -3.53
C LEU A 27 8.93 4.93 -3.32
N LEU A 28 10.15 5.41 -3.10
CA LEU A 28 10.42 6.78 -2.69
C LEU A 28 9.90 7.82 -3.69
N GLU A 29 10.16 7.63 -4.98
CA GLU A 29 9.74 8.59 -6.01
C GLU A 29 8.21 8.65 -6.16
N LEU A 30 7.53 7.49 -6.06
CA LEU A 30 6.07 7.41 -6.11
C LEU A 30 5.43 8.07 -4.88
N ALA A 31 5.98 7.85 -3.69
CA ALA A 31 5.49 8.44 -2.46
C ALA A 31 5.73 9.96 -2.38
N ILE A 32 6.84 10.47 -2.94
CA ILE A 32 7.08 11.91 -3.06
C ILE A 32 5.97 12.58 -3.88
N GLU A 33 5.61 11.99 -5.03
CA GLU A 33 4.52 12.50 -5.86
C GLU A 33 3.20 12.57 -5.09
N PHE A 34 2.82 11.48 -4.40
CA PHE A 34 1.60 11.44 -3.60
C PHE A 34 1.61 12.47 -2.46
N ARG A 35 2.71 12.56 -1.70
CA ARG A 35 2.86 13.53 -0.60
C ARG A 35 2.71 14.97 -1.05
N GLU A 36 3.24 15.29 -2.23
CA GLU A 36 3.20 16.65 -2.78
C GLU A 36 1.87 16.96 -3.49
N GLY A 37 0.89 16.05 -3.43
CA GLY A 37 -0.38 16.17 -4.14
C GLY A 37 -0.19 16.18 -5.66
N ARG A 38 0.98 15.76 -6.15
CA ARG A 38 1.26 15.66 -7.57
C ARG A 38 0.72 14.34 -8.09
N LYS A 39 0.26 14.37 -9.33
CA LYS A 39 -0.21 13.16 -10.00
C LYS A 39 1.01 12.42 -10.57
N PRO A 40 1.30 11.19 -10.11
CA PRO A 40 2.41 10.43 -10.65
C PRO A 40 2.28 10.26 -12.16
N SER A 41 3.40 10.33 -12.87
CA SER A 41 3.41 10.09 -14.31
C SER A 41 2.98 8.65 -14.62
N ARG A 42 2.39 8.40 -15.79
CA ARG A 42 2.01 7.04 -16.21
C ARG A 42 3.22 6.10 -16.26
N GLN A 43 4.38 6.62 -16.63
CA GLN A 43 5.62 5.86 -16.69
C GLN A 43 6.10 5.45 -15.29
N LEU A 44 6.09 6.39 -14.34
CA LEU A 44 6.46 6.12 -12.95
C LEU A 44 5.53 5.07 -12.32
N LEU A 45 4.22 5.18 -12.56
CA LEU A 45 3.26 4.17 -12.11
C LEU A 45 3.56 2.79 -12.73
N ALA A 46 3.77 2.71 -14.04
CA ALA A 46 4.03 1.43 -14.70
C ALA A 46 5.38 0.80 -14.29
N GLN A 47 6.39 1.60 -13.98
CA GLN A 47 7.72 1.09 -13.61
C GLN A 47 7.80 0.71 -12.14
N THR A 48 7.22 1.53 -11.26
CA THR A 48 7.34 1.37 -9.81
C THR A 48 6.16 0.61 -9.23
N ALA A 49 4.91 0.95 -9.60
CA ALA A 49 3.74 0.34 -8.97
C ALA A 49 3.57 -1.11 -9.41
N ASP A 50 3.76 -1.44 -10.69
CA ASP A 50 3.65 -2.84 -11.15
C ASP A 50 4.76 -3.71 -10.55
N TRP A 51 6.02 -3.22 -10.53
CA TRP A 51 7.14 -3.99 -9.98
C TRP A 51 7.02 -4.19 -8.47
N VAL A 52 6.74 -3.14 -7.69
CA VAL A 52 6.59 -3.29 -6.24
C VAL A 52 5.33 -4.07 -5.88
N TRP A 53 4.23 -3.92 -6.63
CA TRP A 53 3.05 -4.75 -6.43
C TRP A 53 3.36 -6.24 -6.64
N LEU A 54 4.15 -6.60 -7.65
CA LEU A 54 4.59 -7.98 -7.83
C LEU A 54 5.41 -8.50 -6.64
N GLU A 55 6.18 -7.65 -5.96
CA GLU A 55 6.94 -8.04 -4.77
C GLU A 55 6.07 -8.23 -3.53
N ILE A 56 5.07 -7.36 -3.32
CA ILE A 56 4.31 -7.33 -2.07
C ILE A 56 2.92 -7.97 -2.15
N SER A 57 2.41 -8.29 -3.34
CA SER A 57 1.00 -8.66 -3.54
C SER A 57 0.55 -9.84 -2.68
N ASP A 58 1.32 -10.93 -2.68
CA ASP A 58 1.03 -12.12 -1.88
C ASP A 58 1.11 -11.83 -0.38
N SER A 59 2.15 -11.11 0.06
CA SER A 59 2.35 -10.74 1.46
C SER A 59 1.26 -9.81 1.97
N LEU A 60 0.86 -8.82 1.18
CA LEU A 60 -0.22 -7.89 1.50
C LEU A 60 -1.55 -8.61 1.54
N HIS A 61 -1.85 -9.45 0.54
CA HIS A 61 -3.07 -10.23 0.51
C HIS A 61 -3.16 -11.16 1.74
N ALA A 62 -2.08 -11.85 2.09
CA ALA A 62 -2.02 -12.67 3.29
C ALA A 62 -2.21 -11.84 4.58
N ALA A 63 -1.65 -10.63 4.65
CA ALA A 63 -1.84 -9.73 5.78
C ALA A 63 -3.30 -9.31 5.94
N VAL A 64 -3.98 -8.95 4.85
CA VAL A 64 -5.40 -8.57 4.90
C VAL A 64 -6.29 -9.78 5.23
N VAL A 65 -5.98 -10.97 4.71
CA VAL A 65 -6.69 -12.20 5.11
C VAL A 65 -6.54 -12.44 6.62
N ARG A 66 -5.34 -12.27 7.18
CA ARG A 66 -5.13 -12.37 8.65
C ARG A 66 -5.92 -11.30 9.41
N ALA A 67 -5.96 -10.06 8.91
CA ALA A 67 -6.75 -8.99 9.51
C ALA A 67 -8.24 -9.34 9.51
N ARG A 68 -8.76 -9.88 8.41
CA ARG A 68 -10.14 -10.37 8.29
C ARG A 68 -10.44 -11.50 9.26
N MET A 69 -9.55 -12.49 9.40
CA MET A 69 -9.71 -13.58 10.36
C MET A 69 -9.75 -13.10 11.81
N ARG A 70 -9.18 -11.92 12.10
CA ARG A 70 -9.22 -11.26 13.40
C ARG A 70 -10.36 -10.23 13.52
N GLU A 71 -11.29 -10.22 12.57
CA GLU A 71 -12.43 -9.30 12.52
C GLU A 71 -12.02 -7.82 12.51
N ALA A 72 -10.85 -7.50 11.94
CA ALA A 72 -10.42 -6.12 11.81
C ALA A 72 -11.44 -5.33 10.96
N PRO A 73 -11.83 -4.12 11.39
CA PRO A 73 -12.73 -3.26 10.62
C PRO A 73 -12.23 -3.07 9.18
N HIS A 74 -13.16 -3.11 8.22
CA HIS A 74 -12.91 -2.87 6.79
C HIS A 74 -11.98 -3.88 6.08
N ALA A 75 -11.58 -4.98 6.73
CA ALA A 75 -10.71 -5.98 6.10
C ALA A 75 -11.38 -6.71 4.91
N GLU A 76 -12.69 -6.96 4.98
CA GLU A 76 -13.46 -7.53 3.86
C GLU A 76 -13.51 -6.54 2.67
N ASP A 77 -13.74 -5.25 2.96
CA ASP A 77 -13.80 -4.20 1.94
C ASP A 77 -12.44 -4.05 1.25
N ALA A 78 -11.35 -4.12 2.03
CA ALA A 78 -10.00 -4.08 1.52
C ALA A 78 -9.64 -5.29 0.65
N LEU A 79 -10.06 -6.51 1.03
CA LEU A 79 -9.87 -7.70 0.18
C LEU A 79 -10.60 -7.55 -1.16
N ASN A 80 -11.83 -7.04 -1.10
CA ASN A 80 -12.60 -6.78 -2.31
C ASN A 80 -11.97 -5.67 -3.16
N ASP A 81 -11.43 -4.61 -2.56
CA ASP A 81 -10.74 -3.54 -3.27
C ASP A 81 -9.45 -4.06 -3.94
N LEU A 82 -8.63 -4.82 -3.22
CA LEU A 82 -7.42 -5.46 -3.75
C LEU A 82 -7.73 -6.39 -4.93
N LYS A 83 -8.78 -7.22 -4.81
CA LYS A 83 -9.16 -8.17 -5.86
C LYS A 83 -9.62 -7.47 -7.15
N ASN A 84 -10.29 -6.32 -7.04
CA ASN A 84 -10.89 -5.63 -8.18
C ASN A 84 -9.97 -4.56 -8.79
N HIS A 85 -9.04 -4.00 -8.01
CA HIS A 85 -8.23 -2.87 -8.43
C HIS A 85 -6.71 -3.12 -8.34
N GLU A 86 -6.28 -4.22 -7.73
CA GLU A 86 -4.86 -4.61 -7.60
C GLU A 86 -4.03 -3.46 -6.99
N TRP A 87 -2.95 -3.06 -7.66
CA TRP A 87 -2.10 -1.95 -7.24
C TRP A 87 -2.82 -0.58 -7.19
N ARG A 88 -3.95 -0.44 -7.89
CA ARG A 88 -4.77 0.78 -7.87
C ARG A 88 -5.68 0.87 -6.65
N SER A 89 -5.74 -0.19 -5.83
CA SER A 89 -6.51 -0.18 -4.59
C SER A 89 -6.04 0.94 -3.65
N ARG A 90 -6.95 1.45 -2.82
CA ARG A 90 -6.61 2.53 -1.88
C ARG A 90 -5.65 2.04 -0.80
N LEU A 91 -5.78 0.78 -0.38
CA LEU A 91 -4.87 0.19 0.61
C LEU A 91 -3.43 0.17 0.11
N VAL A 92 -3.18 -0.19 -1.16
CA VAL A 92 -1.82 -0.20 -1.72
C VAL A 92 -1.22 1.20 -1.71
N GLN A 93 -1.98 2.23 -2.07
CA GLN A 93 -1.50 3.62 -2.05
C GLN A 93 -1.04 4.02 -0.65
N VAL A 94 -1.87 3.76 0.37
CA VAL A 94 -1.54 4.07 1.78
C VAL A 94 -0.32 3.30 2.26
N VAL A 95 -0.22 2.01 1.94
CA VAL A 95 0.95 1.17 2.31
C VAL A 95 2.22 1.71 1.68
N VAL A 96 2.18 2.07 0.40
CA VAL A 96 3.31 2.66 -0.33
C VAL A 96 3.74 3.99 0.29
N GLU A 97 2.79 4.86 0.59
CA GLU A 97 3.07 6.16 1.24
C GLU A 97 3.76 5.97 2.59
N ARG A 98 3.29 5.02 3.40
CA ARG A 98 3.88 4.72 4.72
C ARG A 98 5.28 4.14 4.63
N LEU A 99 5.49 3.14 3.77
CA LEU A 99 6.82 2.55 3.57
C LEU A 99 7.87 3.59 3.18
N ALA A 100 7.49 4.58 2.36
CA ALA A 100 8.40 5.66 2.00
C ALA A 100 8.58 6.71 3.11
N GLN A 101 7.56 6.97 3.93
CA GLN A 101 7.68 7.83 5.11
C GLN A 101 8.64 7.22 6.14
N ASP A 102 8.54 5.92 6.40
CA ASP A 102 9.42 5.20 7.30
C ASP A 102 10.89 5.31 6.83
N LEU A 103 11.15 5.08 5.54
CA LEU A 103 12.48 5.27 4.97
C LEU A 103 12.99 6.71 5.10
N ALA A 104 12.16 7.71 4.83
CA ALA A 104 12.57 9.11 4.94
C ALA A 104 12.94 9.49 6.37
N ALA A 105 12.26 8.90 7.37
CA ALA A 105 12.56 9.09 8.79
C ALA A 105 13.85 8.37 9.22
N GLU A 106 14.20 7.23 8.64
CA GLU A 106 15.47 6.53 8.91
C GLU A 106 16.70 7.30 8.39
N MET A 107 16.51 8.13 7.37
CA MET A 107 17.58 8.91 6.73
C MET A 107 17.82 10.30 7.35
N SER A 108 16.98 10.73 8.30
CA SER A 108 17.04 12.04 8.97
C SER A 108 17.63 11.96 10.38
#